data_AF-A0A2S9GMH3-F1
#
_entry.id   AF-A0A2S9GMH3-F1
#
_cell.length_a   1.000
_cell.length_b   1.000
_cell.length_c   1.000
_cell.angle_alpha   90.00
_cell.angle_beta   90.00
_cell.angle_gamma   90.00
#
_symmetry.space_group_name_H-M   'P 1'
#
loop_
_entity.id
_entity.type
_entity.pdbx_description
1 polymer ?
#
loop_
_entity_poly.entity_id
_entity_poly.type
_entity_poly.pdbx_seq_one_letter_code
_entity_poly.pdbx_strand_id
1 'polypeptide(L)' 'ERYLISEKMISNTEVVRIAAEAAGVPAPTKTMPLAMSYALAALGSVKARLKKTDERLSLDSLRLMRAEAPVDCSKAEREL' A
#
# COMPACT_ATOMS: atom_id res chain seq x y z
N GLU A 1 0.76 -14.45 -19.73
CA GLU A 1 0.36 -14.39 -18.31
C GLU A 1 1.54 -14.78 -17.42
N ARG A 2 1.75 -14.04 -16.32
CA ARG A 2 2.78 -14.32 -15.30
C ARG A 2 2.11 -14.94 -14.07
N TYR A 3 2.84 -15.75 -13.32
CA TYR A 3 2.34 -16.28 -12.05
C TYR A 3 2.26 -15.20 -10.98
N LEU A 4 1.18 -15.24 -10.20
CA LEU A 4 1.02 -14.51 -8.96
C LEU A 4 0.80 -15.54 -7.85
N ILE A 5 1.71 -15.59 -6.90
CA ILE A 5 1.62 -16.52 -5.77
C ILE A 5 0.86 -15.83 -4.65
N SER A 6 -0.42 -16.17 -4.50
CA SER A 6 -1.33 -15.69 -3.46
C SER A 6 -2.50 -16.65 -3.33
N GLU A 7 -3.24 -16.60 -2.20
CA GLU A 7 -4.51 -17.31 -2.02
C GLU A 7 -5.65 -16.63 -2.78
N LYS A 8 -5.72 -15.30 -2.68
CA LYS A 8 -6.76 -14.48 -3.31
C LYS A 8 -6.34 -13.03 -3.38
N MET A 9 -7.10 -12.24 -4.12
CA MET A 9 -7.02 -10.79 -4.09
C MET A 9 -7.78 -10.24 -2.87
N ILE A 10 -7.14 -9.37 -2.10
CA ILE A 10 -7.76 -8.60 -1.01
C ILE A 10 -7.55 -7.11 -1.25
N SER A 11 -8.46 -6.30 -0.74
CA SER A 11 -8.35 -4.84 -0.90
C SER A 11 -7.27 -4.24 0.00
N ASN A 12 -6.74 -3.08 -0.36
CA ASN A 12 -5.79 -2.36 0.51
C ASN A 12 -6.35 -2.09 1.91
N THR A 13 -7.65 -1.78 2.02
CA THR A 13 -8.33 -1.60 3.31
C THR A 13 -8.30 -2.87 4.16
N GLU A 14 -8.47 -4.02 3.51
CA GLU A 14 -8.43 -5.32 4.16
C GLU A 14 -7.02 -5.68 4.64
N VAL A 15 -5.99 -5.41 3.82
CA VAL A 15 -4.58 -5.55 4.23
C VAL A 15 -4.30 -4.76 5.51
N VAL A 16 -4.72 -3.48 5.55
CA VAL A 16 -4.51 -2.61 6.72
C VAL A 16 -5.25 -3.12 7.95
N ARG A 17 -6.49 -3.61 7.77
CA ARG A 17 -7.29 -4.18 8.87
C ARG A 17 -6.62 -5.42 9.46
N ILE A 18 -6.20 -6.36 8.61
CA ILE A 18 -5.50 -7.59 9.04
C ILE A 18 -4.18 -7.25 9.75
N ALA A 19 -3.41 -6.29 9.22
CA ALA A 19 -2.18 -5.85 9.84
C ALA A 19 -2.40 -5.23 11.23
N ALA A 20 -3.45 -4.43 11.40
CA ALA A 20 -3.79 -3.84 12.69
C ALA A 20 -4.22 -4.93 13.70
N GLU A 21 -5.05 -5.88 13.27
CA GLU A 21 -5.48 -7.02 14.08
C GLU A 21 -4.28 -7.87 14.52
N ALA A 22 -3.40 -8.24 13.58
CA ALA A 22 -2.19 -9.02 13.87
C ALA A 22 -1.22 -8.29 14.81
N ALA A 23 -1.15 -6.95 14.74
CA ALA A 23 -0.34 -6.14 15.62
C ALA A 23 -1.01 -5.82 16.97
N GLY A 24 -2.28 -6.21 17.18
CA GLY A 24 -3.04 -5.91 18.41
C GLY A 24 -3.33 -4.41 18.61
N VAL A 25 -3.36 -3.63 17.53
CA VAL A 25 -3.62 -2.17 17.56
C VAL A 25 -4.97 -1.85 16.90
N PRO A 26 -5.65 -0.76 17.31
CA PRO A 26 -6.91 -0.38 16.68
C PRO A 26 -6.70 -0.01 15.21
N ALA A 27 -7.55 -0.55 14.33
CA ALA A 27 -7.54 -0.21 12.92
C ALA A 27 -7.82 1.28 12.70
N PRO A 28 -7.16 1.93 11.73
CA PRO A 28 -7.41 3.33 11.42
C PRO A 28 -8.84 3.53 10.90
N THR A 29 -9.57 4.48 11.50
CA THR A 29 -10.97 4.77 11.14
C THR A 29 -11.14 6.06 10.35
N LYS A 30 -10.09 6.89 10.25
CA LYS A 30 -10.15 8.20 9.60
C LYS A 30 -9.64 8.12 8.17
N THR A 31 -10.37 8.75 7.26
CA THR A 31 -9.94 8.97 5.88
C THR A 31 -9.29 10.34 5.76
N MET A 32 -8.35 10.46 4.81
CA MET A 32 -7.68 11.72 4.48
C MET A 32 -7.96 12.08 3.02
N PRO A 33 -8.27 13.35 2.70
CA PRO A 33 -8.44 13.79 1.31
C PRO A 33 -7.18 13.53 0.48
N LEU A 34 -7.36 13.08 -0.76
CA LEU A 34 -6.24 12.71 -1.64
C LEU A 34 -5.25 13.85 -1.86
N ALA A 35 -5.74 15.09 -2.01
CA ALA A 35 -4.90 16.27 -2.15
C ALA A 35 -3.98 16.47 -0.93
N MET A 36 -4.51 16.24 0.27
CA MET A 36 -3.74 16.32 1.52
C MET A 36 -2.68 15.21 1.57
N SER A 37 -3.02 13.99 1.17
CA SER A 37 -2.06 12.88 1.08
C SER A 37 -0.89 13.22 0.14
N TYR A 38 -1.17 13.81 -1.02
CA TYR A 38 -0.13 14.24 -1.96
C TYR A 38 0.75 15.36 -1.41
N ALA A 39 0.16 16.33 -0.70
CA ALA A 39 0.92 17.40 -0.08
C ALA A 39 1.92 16.84 0.96
N LEU A 40 1.45 15.93 1.83
CA LEU A 40 2.30 15.27 2.83
C LEU A 40 3.38 14.40 2.18
N ALA A 41 3.03 13.64 1.14
CA ALA A 41 3.98 12.81 0.41
C ALA A 41 5.05 13.64 -0.33
N ALA A 42 4.69 14.80 -0.88
CA ALA A 42 5.66 15.72 -1.49
C ALA A 42 6.64 16.27 -0.43
N LEU A 43 6.14 16.70 0.73
CA LEU A 43 6.97 17.15 1.84
C LEU A 43 7.93 16.04 2.31
N GLY A 44 7.42 14.80 2.45
CA GLY A 44 8.23 13.65 2.82
C GLY A 44 9.30 13.31 1.79
N SER A 45 8.98 13.37 0.49
CA SER A 45 9.95 13.19 -0.60
C SER A 45 11.05 14.24 -0.60
N VAL A 46 10.72 15.52 -0.35
CA VAL A 46 11.73 16.58 -0.23
C VAL A 46 12.62 16.35 0.99
N LYS A 47 12.02 16.05 2.15
CA LYS A 47 12.76 15.74 3.38
C LYS A 47 13.71 14.54 3.19
N ALA A 48 13.22 13.47 2.55
CA ALA A 48 14.01 12.27 2.24
C ALA A 48 15.25 12.62 1.40
N ARG A 49 15.09 13.42 0.34
CA ARG A 49 16.21 13.88 -0.50
C ARG A 49 17.21 14.73 0.26
N LEU A 50 16.73 15.68 1.07
CA LEU A 50 17.61 16.57 1.84
C LEU A 50 18.38 15.83 2.92
N LYS A 51 17.72 14.90 3.62
CA LYS A 51 18.34 14.13 4.71
C LYS A 51 19.05 12.85 4.25
N LYS A 52 18.90 12.46 2.98
CA LYS A 52 19.33 11.16 2.44
C LYS A 52 18.81 9.99 3.28
N THR A 53 17.53 10.08 3.67
CA THR A 53 16.84 9.07 4.49
C THR A 53 15.64 8.52 3.75
N ASP A 54 15.28 7.27 4.04
CA ASP A 54 14.04 6.67 3.55
C ASP A 54 12.84 7.14 4.38
N GLU A 55 12.12 8.14 3.88
CA GLU A 55 10.86 8.57 4.49
C GLU A 55 9.73 7.62 4.07
N ARG A 56 8.97 7.11 5.05
CA ARG A 56 7.88 6.15 4.82
C ARG A 56 6.74 6.73 3.96
N LEU A 57 6.52 8.05 4.04
CA LEU A 57 5.50 8.74 3.25
C LEU A 57 6.18 9.56 2.15
N SER A 58 6.28 8.97 0.97
CA SER A 58 6.84 9.58 -0.23
C SER A 58 5.83 9.54 -1.38
N LEU A 59 6.05 10.35 -2.42
CA LEU A 59 5.21 10.32 -3.62
C LEU A 59 5.15 8.94 -4.27
N ASP A 60 6.26 8.21 -4.28
CA ASP A 60 6.32 6.88 -4.89
C ASP A 60 5.53 5.86 -4.06
N SER A 61 5.68 5.89 -2.73
CA SER A 61 4.89 5.05 -1.82
C SER A 61 3.39 5.33 -1.97
N LEU A 62 2.98 6.60 -2.07
CA LEU A 62 1.57 6.97 -2.26
C LEU A 62 1.02 6.49 -3.60
N ARG A 63 1.80 6.61 -4.67
CA ARG A 63 1.43 6.12 -6.01
C ARG A 63 1.28 4.60 -6.03
N LEU A 64 2.19 3.87 -5.37
CA LEU A 64 2.08 2.42 -5.23
C LEU A 64 0.83 2.01 -4.46
N MET A 65 0.54 2.64 -3.32
CA MET A 65 -0.69 2.36 -2.57
C MET A 65 -1.97 2.66 -3.37
N ARG A 66 -1.91 3.58 -4.34
CA ARG A 66 -3.05 3.93 -5.20
C ARG A 66 -3.16 3.06 -6.45
N ALA A 67 -2.13 2.29 -6.79
CA ALA A 67 -2.08 1.46 -7.99
C ALA A 67 -2.72 0.07 -7.78
N GLU A 68 -3.81 0.02 -7.01
CA GLU A 68 -4.60 -1.20 -6.82
C GLU A 68 -5.21 -1.61 -8.15
N ALA A 69 -4.85 -2.80 -8.62
CA ALA A 69 -5.31 -3.36 -9.89
C ALA A 69 -5.95 -4.73 -9.64
N PRO A 70 -7.03 -5.08 -10.37
CA PRO A 70 -7.58 -6.42 -10.32
C PRO A 70 -6.55 -7.41 -10.86
N VAL A 71 -6.14 -8.36 -10.01
CA VAL A 71 -5.15 -9.39 -10.32
C VAL A 71 -5.70 -10.77 -10.01
N ASP A 72 -5.34 -11.76 -10.83
CA ASP A 72 -5.83 -13.14 -10.74
C ASP A 72 -4.69 -14.14 -10.52
N CYS A 73 -4.82 -14.96 -9.47
CA CYS A 73 -3.88 -16.03 -9.11
C CYS A 73 -4.27 -17.40 -9.70
N SER A 74 -5.40 -17.52 -10.41
CA SER A 74 -5.91 -18.82 -10.89
C SER A 74 -4.92 -19.60 -11.76
N LYS A 75 -4.03 -18.90 -12.49
CA LYS A 75 -2.97 -19.56 -13.26
C LYS A 75 -1.98 -20.30 -12.36
N ALA A 76 -1.54 -19.67 -11.27
CA ALA A 76 -0.61 -20.29 -10.33
C ALA A 76 -1.26 -21.51 -9.66
N GLU A 77 -2.53 -21.41 -9.25
CA GLU A 77 -3.27 -22.51 -8.62
C GLU A 77 -3.44 -23.74 -9.52
N ARG A 78 -3.51 -23.56 -10.85
CA ARG A 78 -3.67 -24.67 -11.81
C ARG A 78 -2.36 -25.33 -12.19
N GLU A 79 -1.26 -24.57 -12.23
CA GLU A 79 0.00 -24.99 -12.85
C GLU A 79 1.11 -25.32 -11.82
N LEU A 80 0.94 -24.94 -10.54
CA LEU A 80 1.91 -25.13 -9.46
C LEU A 80 1.31 -25.92 -8.29
#